data_AF-A0A7W0D6B8-F1
#
_entry.id   AF-A0A7W0D6B8-F1
#
_cell.length_a   1.000
_cell.length_b   1.000
_cell.length_c   1.000
_cell.angle_alpha   90.00
_cell.angle_beta   90.00
_cell.angle_gamma   90.00
#
_symmetry.space_group_name_H-M   'P 1'
#
loop_
_entity.id
_entity.type
_entity.pdbx_description
1 polymer ?
#
loop_
_entity_poly.entity_id
_entity_poly.type
_entity_poly.pdbx_seq_one_letter_code
_entity_poly.pdbx_strand_id
1 'polypeptide(L)'
;MGSFALICLIVLTLIAVAIFYGCVFLDFINPSALQAQLLGVIIILFGVIVLLSFEDSSGYGFTFGLIGLITGVLGTFRESQRVEEEKDG
;
A
#
# COMPACT_ATOMS: atom_id res chain seq x y z
N MET A 1 -7.18 5.27 -24.32
CA MET A 1 -8.17 5.01 -23.24
C MET A 1 -7.56 4.26 -22.05
N GLY A 2 -6.80 3.17 -22.26
CA GLY A 2 -6.16 2.40 -21.17
C GLY A 2 -5.30 3.24 -20.21
N SER A 3 -4.51 4.18 -20.73
CA SER A 3 -3.65 5.05 -19.90
C SER A 3 -4.44 5.92 -18.93
N PHE A 4 -5.58 6.50 -19.35
CA PHE A 4 -6.42 7.33 -18.47
C PHE A 4 -7.05 6.49 -17.35
N ALA A 5 -7.51 5.28 -17.67
CA ALA A 5 -8.07 4.36 -16.69
C ALA A 5 -7.02 3.95 -15.63
N LEU A 6 -5.79 3.63 -16.06
CA LEU A 6 -4.70 3.29 -15.16
C LEU A 6 -4.28 4.46 -14.26
N ILE A 7 -4.24 5.68 -14.81
CA ILE A 7 -3.98 6.89 -14.01
C ILE A 7 -5.07 7.08 -12.96
N CYS A 8 -6.34 6.96 -13.34
CA CYS A 8 -7.46 7.06 -12.40
C CYS A 8 -7.36 6.00 -11.30
N LEU A 9 -6.99 4.77 -11.66
CA LEU A 9 -6.79 3.68 -10.71
C LEU A 9 -5.65 3.97 -9.73
N ILE A 10 -4.50 4.48 -10.20
CA ILE A 10 -3.40 4.90 -9.33
C ILE A 10 -3.86 5.95 -8.33
N VAL A 11 -4.58 6.98 -8.80
CA VAL A 11 -5.10 8.04 -7.92
C VAL A 11 -6.05 7.46 -6.88
N LEU A 12 -6.96 6.56 -7.28
CA LEU A 12 -7.86 5.88 -6.34
C LEU A 12 -7.10 5.02 -5.32
N THR A 13 -6.05 4.32 -5.74
CA THR A 13 -5.20 3.54 -4.83
C THR A 13 -4.48 4.45 -3.84
N LEU A 14 -3.95 5.59 -4.28
CA LEU A 14 -3.33 6.57 -3.39
C LEU A 14 -4.34 7.13 -2.37
N ILE A 15 -5.57 7.43 -2.80
CA ILE A 15 -6.64 7.88 -1.90
C ILE A 15 -6.98 6.78 -0.89
N ALA A 16 -7.14 5.53 -1.33
CA ALA A 16 -7.44 4.40 -0.45
C ALA A 16 -6.33 4.17 0.60
N VAL A 17 -5.07 4.23 0.17
CA VAL A 17 -3.91 4.12 1.06
C VAL A 17 -3.85 5.29 2.04
N ALA A 18 -4.11 6.52 1.58
CA ALA A 18 -4.15 7.70 2.44
C ALA A 18 -5.26 7.61 3.49
N ILE A 19 -6.45 7.15 3.11
CA ILE A 19 -7.57 6.92 4.05
C ILE A 19 -7.19 5.84 5.06
N PHE A 20 -6.60 4.73 4.62
CA PHE A 20 -6.16 3.66 5.52
C PHE A 20 -5.18 4.20 6.58
N TYR A 21 -4.15 4.94 6.18
CA TYR A 21 -3.20 5.54 7.12
C TYR A 21 -3.82 6.67 7.95
N GLY A 22 -4.79 7.42 7.42
CA GLY A 22 -5.55 8.41 8.18
C GLY A 22 -6.39 7.78 9.28
N CYS A 23 -7.11 6.69 8.99
CA CYS A 23 -7.88 5.93 9.98
C CYS A 23 -6.99 5.28 11.04
N VAL A 24 -5.79 4.84 10.64
CA VAL A 24 -4.75 4.36 11.55
C VAL A 24 -4.27 5.47 12.48
N PHE A 25 -3.96 6.65 11.93
CA PHE A 25 -3.40 7.77 12.70
C PHE A 25 -4.40 8.38 13.67
N LEU A 26 -5.69 8.34 13.33
CA LEU A 26 -6.79 8.80 14.18
C LEU A 26 -7.31 7.70 15.13
N ASP A 27 -6.62 6.56 15.25
CA ASP A 27 -6.99 5.40 16.07
C ASP A 27 -8.40 4.83 15.79
N PHE A 28 -8.98 5.11 14.62
CA PHE A 28 -10.27 4.52 14.20
C PHE A 28 -10.13 3.02 13.91
N ILE A 29 -8.97 2.60 13.43
CA ILE A 29 -8.65 1.20 13.14
C ILE A 29 -7.27 0.85 13.71
N ASN A 30 -7.13 -0.38 14.21
CA ASN A 30 -5.84 -0.90 14.68
C ASN A 30 -5.44 -2.15 13.89
N PRO A 31 -5.03 -2.00 12.62
CA PRO A 31 -4.65 -3.14 11.80
C PRO A 31 -3.31 -3.69 12.26
N SER A 32 -3.18 -5.02 12.28
CA SER A 32 -1.91 -5.67 12.61
C SER A 32 -0.86 -5.39 11.53
N ALA A 33 0.42 -5.51 11.88
CA ALA A 33 1.51 -5.37 10.92
C ALA A 33 1.35 -6.30 9.71
N LEU A 34 0.86 -7.52 9.96
CA LEU A 34 0.62 -8.51 8.92
C LEU A 34 -0.50 -8.08 7.96
N GLN A 35 -1.54 -7.37 8.44
CA GLN A 35 -2.59 -6.82 7.59
C GLN A 35 -2.07 -5.69 6.70
N ALA A 36 -1.26 -4.79 7.25
CA ALA A 36 -0.65 -3.70 6.47
C ALA A 36 0.37 -4.23 5.45
N GLN A 37 1.16 -5.24 5.82
CA GLN A 37 2.05 -5.96 4.91
C GLN A 37 1.27 -6.65 3.79
N LEU A 38 0.19 -7.37 4.12
CA LEU A 38 -0.63 -8.06 3.13
C LEU A 38 -1.27 -7.08 2.13
N LEU A 39 -1.73 -5.92 2.61
CA LEU A 39 -2.21 -4.85 1.74
C LEU A 39 -1.12 -4.40 0.75
N GLY A 40 0.10 -4.18 1.25
CA GLY A 40 1.25 -3.85 0.41
C GLY A 40 1.56 -4.93 -0.64
N VAL A 41 1.57 -6.20 -0.24
CA VAL A 41 1.79 -7.34 -1.14
C VAL A 41 0.70 -7.44 -2.21
N ILE A 42 -0.57 -7.24 -1.85
CA ILE A 42 -1.68 -7.24 -2.82
C ILE A 42 -1.49 -6.14 -3.86
N ILE A 43 -1.09 -4.93 -3.44
CA ILE A 43 -0.85 -3.81 -4.34
C ILE A 43 0.36 -4.10 -5.25
N ILE A 44 1.43 -4.73 -4.74
CA ILE A 44 2.59 -5.17 -5.54
C ILE A 44 2.16 -6.20 -6.58
N LEU A 45 1.44 -7.25 -6.17
CA LEU A 45 0.97 -8.30 -7.08
C LEU A 45 0.06 -7.72 -8.17
N PHE A 46 -0.82 -6.77 -7.80
CA PHE A 46 -1.63 -6.05 -8.76
C PHE A 46 -0.76 -5.26 -9.75
N GLY A 47 0.28 -4.55 -9.27
CA GLY A 47 1.24 -3.88 -10.13
C GLY A 47 1.96 -4.80 -11.10
N VAL A 48 2.36 -6.00 -10.66
CA VAL A 48 2.96 -7.03 -11.52
C VAL A 48 1.98 -7.50 -12.60
N ILE A 49 0.70 -7.70 -12.25
CA ILE A 49 -0.33 -8.05 -13.23
C ILE A 49 -0.45 -6.94 -14.27
N VAL A 50 -0.48 -5.67 -13.86
CA VAL A 50 -0.54 -4.53 -14.79
C VAL A 50 0.69 -4.53 -15.72
N LEU A 51 1.90 -4.69 -15.17
CA LEU A 51 3.14 -4.77 -15.94
C LEU A 51 3.09 -5.83 -17.04
N LEU A 52 2.58 -7.03 -16.71
CA LEU A 52 2.55 -8.16 -17.65
C LEU A 52 1.37 -8.09 -18.63
N SER A 53 0.31 -7.34 -18.30
CA SER A 53 -0.94 -7.35 -19.09
C SER A 53 -1.00 -6.26 -20.16
N PHE A 54 -0.22 -5.17 -20.05
CA PHE A 54 -0.22 -4.12 -21.07
C PHE A 54 1.22 -3.69 -21.43
N GLU A 55 1.60 -3.88 -22.69
CA GLU A 55 2.95 -3.66 -23.24
C GLU A 55 3.51 -2.24 -23.01
N ASP A 56 2.68 -1.20 -23.06
CA ASP A 56 3.07 0.19 -22.82
C ASP A 56 2.82 0.67 -21.37
N SER A 57 2.48 -0.23 -20.44
CA SER A 57 2.11 0.15 -19.07
C SER A 57 3.21 0.01 -18.03
N SER A 58 4.44 -0.19 -18.47
CA SER A 58 5.61 -0.41 -17.59
C SER A 58 5.69 0.61 -16.45
N GLY A 59 5.49 1.91 -16.73
CA GLY A 59 5.51 2.95 -15.71
C GLY A 59 4.37 2.85 -14.68
N TYR A 60 3.17 2.45 -15.11
CA TYR A 60 2.00 2.36 -14.22
C TYR A 60 2.12 1.16 -13.28
N GLY A 61 2.49 -0.01 -13.81
CA GLY A 61 2.67 -1.21 -13.00
C GLY A 61 3.82 -1.07 -12.01
N PHE A 62 4.92 -0.39 -12.39
CA PHE A 62 5.99 -0.04 -11.45
C PHE A 62 5.51 0.90 -10.34
N THR A 63 4.66 1.89 -10.68
CA THR A 63 4.09 2.82 -9.68
C THR A 63 3.25 2.08 -8.65
N PHE A 64 2.40 1.13 -9.07
CA PHE A 64 1.68 0.25 -8.13
C PHE A 64 2.66 -0.55 -7.25
N GLY A 65 3.69 -1.14 -7.84
CA GLY A 65 4.74 -1.83 -7.10
C GLY A 65 5.37 -0.96 -6.01
N LEU A 66 5.69 0.29 -6.31
CA LEU A 66 6.30 1.23 -5.37
C LEU A 66 5.33 1.61 -4.24
N ILE A 67 4.06 1.88 -4.56
CA ILE A 67 3.02 2.16 -3.55
C ILE A 67 2.86 0.97 -2.61
N GLY A 68 2.78 -0.25 -3.15
CA GLY A 68 2.63 -1.46 -2.35
C GLY A 68 3.86 -1.75 -1.49
N LEU A 69 5.07 -1.52 -2.01
CA LEU A 69 6.32 -1.65 -1.25
C LEU A 69 6.33 -0.72 -0.04
N ILE A 70 6.08 0.58 -0.26
CA ILE A 70 6.03 1.58 0.82
C ILE A 70 4.97 1.18 1.86
N THR A 71 3.79 0.77 1.40
CA THR A 71 2.68 0.35 2.27
C THR A 71 3.08 -0.84 3.13
N GLY A 72 3.73 -1.85 2.54
CA GLY A 72 4.17 -3.04 3.27
C GLY A 72 5.28 -2.76 4.28
N VAL A 73 6.26 -1.92 3.91
CA VAL A 73 7.37 -1.53 4.79
C VAL A 73 6.88 -0.72 5.99
N LEU A 74 5.99 0.25 5.77
CA LEU A 74 5.39 1.02 6.86
C LEU A 74 4.56 0.14 7.80
N GLY A 75 3.93 -0.92 7.28
CA GLY A 75 3.27 -1.94 8.10
C GLY A 75 4.21 -2.63 9.10
N THR A 76 5.43 -2.97 8.67
CA THR A 76 6.45 -3.60 9.53
C THR A 76 6.90 -2.69 10.67
N PHE A 77 7.14 -1.41 10.41
CA PHE A 77 7.67 -0.50 11.43
C PHE A 77 6.67 -0.21 12.56
N ARG A 78 5.36 -0.27 12.27
CA ARG A 78 4.31 -0.05 13.28
C ARG A 78 4.30 -1.12 14.38
N GLU A 79 4.62 -2.38 14.07
CA GLU A 79 4.74 -3.42 15.10
C GLU A 79 5.90 -3.13 16.04
N SER A 80 7.04 -2.69 15.49
CA SER A 80 8.26 -2.45 16.25
C SER A 80 8.06 -1.37 17.31
N GLN A 81 7.35 -0.28 16.98
CA GLN A 81 7.08 0.80 17.94
C GLN A 81 6.11 0.37 19.04
N ARG A 82 5.13 -0.48 18.73
CA ARG A 82 4.17 -0.97 19.72
C ARG A 82 4.81 -1.90 20.75
N VAL A 83 5.77 -2.73 20.32
CA VAL A 83 6.53 -3.62 21.21
C VAL A 83 7.48 -2.84 22.13
N GLU A 84 7.99 -1.70 21.68
CA GLU A 84 8.77 -0.79 22.53
C GLU A 84 7.89 -0.08 23.57
N GLU A 85 6.72 0.44 23.17
CA GLU A 85 5.78 1.09 24.11
C GLU A 85 5.26 0.14 25.21
N GLU A 86 5.05 -1.16 24.92
CA GLU A 86 4.64 -2.14 25.91
C GLU A 86 5.75 -2.49 26.92
N LYS A 87 7.02 -2.27 26.56
CA LYS A 87 8.17 -2.60 27.43
C LYS A 87 8.55 -1.48 28.41
N ASP A 88 8.17 -0.24 28.12
CA ASP A 88 8.48 0.94 28.93
C ASP A 88 7.31 1.43 29.82
N GLY A 89 6.17 0.72 29.82
CA GLY A 89 4.99 0.99 30.68
C GLY A 89 4.82 -0.01 31.81
#